data_AF-A0A1N7ELK6-F1
#
_entry.id   AF-A0A1N7ELK6-F1
#
_cell.length_a   1.000
_cell.length_b   1.000
_cell.length_c   1.000
_cell.angle_alpha   90.00
_cell.angle_beta   90.00
_cell.angle_gamma   90.00
#
_symmetry.space_group_name_H-M   'P 1'
#
loop_
_entity.id
_entity.type
_entity.pdbx_description
1 polymer ?
#
loop_
_entity_poly.entity_id
_entity_poly.type
_entity_poly.pdbx_seq_one_letter_code
_entity_poly.pdbx_strand_id
1 'polypeptide(L)'
;MQETTIDGSVPDPLETVVATLAAASRYDVLLGIIPVAYASAILVAGLSSVPLVVTMLVASLVGVVVIADACYLNPPTEARS
;
A
#
# COMPACT_ATOMS: atom_id res chain seq x y z
N MET A 1 -30.24 31.12 17.54
CA MET A 1 -30.05 30.92 16.10
C MET A 1 -28.54 30.83 15.89
N GLN A 2 -27.97 29.63 15.99
CA GLN A 2 -26.54 29.40 15.77
C GLN A 2 -26.37 29.00 14.32
N GLU A 3 -25.82 29.90 13.53
CA GLU A 3 -25.44 29.64 12.14
C GLU A 3 -24.28 28.65 12.15
N THR A 4 -24.55 27.40 11.75
CA THR A 4 -23.50 26.43 11.46
C THR A 4 -22.93 26.81 10.09
N THR A 5 -21.90 27.64 10.08
CA THR A 5 -21.08 27.87 8.89
C THR A 5 -20.47 26.53 8.51
N ILE A 6 -21.08 25.83 7.56
CA ILE A 6 -20.43 24.76 6.82
C ILE A 6 -19.31 25.45 6.07
N ASP A 7 -18.11 25.42 6.65
CA ASP A 7 -16.90 25.93 6.02
C ASP A 7 -16.66 25.07 4.78
N GLY A 8 -16.97 25.62 3.61
CA GLY A 8 -16.76 24.99 2.30
C GLY A 8 -15.29 24.99 1.89
N SER A 9 -14.37 24.92 2.85
CA SER A 9 -12.96 24.77 2.57
C SER A 9 -12.73 23.35 2.07
N VAL A 10 -12.36 23.24 0.79
CA VAL A 10 -11.94 21.96 0.20
C VAL A 10 -10.80 21.44 1.09
N PRO A 11 -10.94 20.25 1.71
CA PRO A 11 -9.87 19.73 2.56
C PRO A 11 -8.61 19.62 1.72
N ASP A 12 -7.49 20.07 2.28
CA ASP A 12 -6.22 20.05 1.58
C ASP A 12 -5.95 18.61 1.10
N PRO A 13 -5.55 18.43 -0.17
CA PRO A 13 -5.38 17.10 -0.74
C PRO A 13 -4.32 16.30 0.04
N LEU A 14 -3.31 16.98 0.59
CA LEU A 14 -2.30 16.35 1.44
C LEU A 14 -2.86 15.92 2.79
N GLU A 15 -3.69 16.74 3.44
CA GLU A 15 -4.31 16.41 4.72
C GLU A 15 -5.28 15.22 4.59
N THR A 16 -5.99 15.17 3.46
CA THR A 16 -6.84 14.02 3.09
C THR A 16 -6.00 12.74 2.92
N VAL A 17 -4.86 12.81 2.22
CA VAL A 17 -3.94 11.67 2.03
C VAL A 17 -3.32 11.23 3.36
N VAL A 18 -2.91 12.16 4.21
CA VAL A 18 -2.38 11.86 5.55
C VAL A 18 -3.44 11.20 6.42
N ALA A 19 -4.68 11.69 6.39
CA ALA A 19 -5.79 11.09 7.13
C ALA A 19 -6.13 9.68 6.63
N THR A 20 -6.11 9.43 5.31
CA THR A 20 -6.28 8.08 4.77
C THR A 20 -5.12 7.16 5.13
N LEU A 21 -3.88 7.65 5.11
CA LEU A 21 -2.71 6.88 5.53
C LEU A 21 -2.71 6.61 7.04
N ALA A 22 -3.21 7.54 7.85
CA ALA A 22 -3.37 7.36 9.30
C ALA A 22 -4.51 6.38 9.65
N ALA A 23 -5.56 6.32 8.81
CA ALA A 23 -6.62 5.33 8.90
C ALA A 23 -6.26 3.99 8.26
N ALA A 24 -5.10 3.89 7.60
CA ALA A 24 -4.65 2.71 6.89
C ALA A 24 -4.49 1.54 7.86
N SER A 25 -5.12 0.42 7.52
CA SER A 25 -5.02 -0.81 8.28
C SER A 25 -3.70 -1.53 7.99
N ARG A 26 -3.36 -2.57 8.78
CA ARG A 26 -2.23 -3.46 8.48
C ARG A 26 -2.28 -4.02 7.04
N TYR A 27 -3.46 -4.20 6.48
CA TYR A 27 -3.64 -4.72 5.12
C TYR A 27 -3.35 -3.68 4.03
N ASP A 28 -3.58 -2.40 4.28
CA ASP A 28 -3.18 -1.32 3.36
C ASP A 28 -1.66 -1.21 3.26
N VAL A 29 -0.95 -1.45 4.37
CA VAL A 29 0.51 -1.54 4.37
C VAL A 29 1.00 -2.72 3.55
N LEU A 30 0.39 -3.91 3.70
CA LEU A 30 0.74 -5.08 2.88
C LEU A 30 0.42 -4.86 1.39
N LEU A 31 -0.70 -4.18 1.09
CA LEU A 31 -1.06 -3.82 -0.28
C LEU A 31 -0.06 -2.82 -0.88
N GLY A 32 0.52 -1.94 -0.06
CA GLY A 32 1.60 -1.03 -0.46
C GLY A 32 2.96 -1.70 -0.67
N ILE A 33 3.23 -2.85 -0.02
CA ILE A 33 4.51 -3.57 -0.17
C ILE A 33 4.69 -4.12 -1.59
N ILE A 34 3.61 -4.61 -2.22
CA ILE A 34 3.67 -5.19 -3.57
C ILE A 34 4.15 -4.16 -4.62
N PRO A 35 3.52 -2.98 -4.80
CA PRO A 35 4.00 -1.99 -5.75
C PRO A 35 5.38 -1.45 -5.39
N VAL A 36 5.72 -1.34 -4.09
CA VAL A 36 7.08 -0.94 -3.65
C VAL A 36 8.13 -1.97 -4.05
N ALA A 37 7.84 -3.27 -3.93
CA ALA A 37 8.74 -4.34 -4.35
C ALA A 37 8.95 -4.36 -5.86
N TYR A 38 7.91 -4.07 -6.65
CA TYR A 38 8.05 -3.94 -8.10
C TYR A 38 8.83 -2.68 -8.49
N ALA A 39 8.58 -1.54 -7.85
CA ALA A 39 9.35 -0.32 -8.07
C ALA A 39 10.84 -0.51 -7.74
N SER A 40 11.16 -1.20 -6.63
CA SER A 40 12.54 -1.50 -6.28
C SER A 40 13.21 -2.45 -7.27
N ALA A 41 12.49 -3.44 -7.81
CA ALA A 41 13.02 -4.32 -8.86
C ALA A 41 13.33 -3.60 -10.17
N ILE A 42 12.54 -2.58 -10.54
CA ILE A 42 12.83 -1.70 -11.69
C ILE A 42 14.10 -0.87 -11.41
N LEU A 43 14.20 -0.28 -10.22
CA LEU A 43 15.40 0.47 -9.82
C LEU A 43 16.65 -0.41 -9.83
N VAL A 44 16.58 -1.62 -9.28
CA VAL A 44 17.70 -2.57 -9.29
C VAL A 44 18.09 -2.94 -10.73
N ALA A 45 17.13 -3.24 -11.60
CA ALA A 45 17.43 -3.54 -13.01
C ALA A 45 18.01 -2.32 -13.77
N GLY A 46 17.66 -1.10 -13.38
CA GLY A 46 18.20 0.12 -13.97
C GLY A 46 19.60 0.49 -13.44
N LEU A 47 19.88 0.20 -12.17
CA LEU A 47 21.16 0.53 -11.51
C LEU A 47 22.20 -0.60 -11.62
N SER A 48 21.79 -1.81 -12.02
CA SER A 48 22.67 -2.96 -12.19
C SER A 48 22.55 -3.54 -13.60
N SER A 49 23.48 -4.39 -14.03
CA SER A 49 23.34 -5.14 -15.29
C SER A 49 22.46 -6.38 -15.18
N VAL A 50 21.64 -6.49 -14.14
CA VAL A 50 20.74 -7.65 -13.97
C VAL A 50 19.57 -7.52 -14.94
N PRO A 51 19.21 -8.57 -15.69
CA PRO A 51 18.06 -8.54 -16.59
C PRO A 51 16.76 -8.21 -15.84
N LEU A 52 15.96 -7.30 -16.39
CA LEU A 52 14.66 -6.90 -15.81
C LEU A 52 13.74 -8.09 -15.52
N VAL A 53 13.75 -9.12 -16.38
CA VAL A 53 12.96 -10.34 -16.18
C VAL A 53 13.32 -11.04 -14.85
N VAL A 54 14.60 -11.06 -14.49
CA VAL A 54 15.07 -11.69 -13.26
C VAL A 54 14.65 -10.87 -12.04
N THR A 55 14.77 -9.54 -12.08
CA THR A 55 14.35 -8.69 -10.96
C THR A 55 12.84 -8.69 -10.75
N MET A 56 12.06 -8.71 -11.84
CA MET A 56 10.61 -8.85 -11.82
C MET A 56 10.17 -10.20 -11.23
N LEU A 57 10.88 -11.29 -11.55
CA LEU A 57 10.62 -12.61 -10.95
C LEU A 57 10.80 -12.60 -9.43
N VAL A 58 11.86 -11.96 -8.93
CA VAL A 58 12.11 -11.82 -7.49
C VAL A 58 11.00 -10.99 -6.82
N ALA A 59 10.61 -9.85 -7.41
CA ALA A 59 9.51 -9.04 -6.89
C ALA A 59 8.19 -9.81 -6.87
N SER A 60 7.93 -10.63 -7.89
CA SER A 60 6.75 -11.49 -7.94
C SER A 60 6.75 -12.53 -6.82
N LEU A 61 7.90 -13.15 -6.53
CA LEU A 61 8.05 -14.09 -5.43
C LEU A 61 7.74 -13.43 -4.07
N VAL A 62 8.25 -12.21 -3.86
CA VAL A 62 7.94 -11.41 -2.66
C VAL A 62 6.44 -11.13 -2.58
N GLY A 63 5.80 -10.72 -3.68
CA GLY A 63 4.36 -10.51 -3.73
C GLY A 63 3.56 -11.76 -3.33
N VAL A 64 3.94 -12.94 -3.80
CA VAL A 64 3.31 -14.21 -3.41
C VAL A 64 3.43 -14.48 -1.92
N VAL A 65 4.62 -14.25 -1.33
CA VAL A 65 4.83 -14.42 0.12
C VAL A 65 3.97 -13.45 0.92
N VAL A 66 3.88 -12.19 0.50
CA VAL A 66 3.04 -11.17 1.16
C VAL A 66 1.56 -11.53 1.09
N ILE A 67 1.07 -11.99 -0.08
CA ILE A 67 -0.30 -12.46 -0.24
C ILE A 67 -0.56 -13.69 0.64
N ALA A 68 0.38 -14.63 0.67
CA ALA A 68 0.25 -15.83 1.51
C ALA A 68 0.20 -15.48 3.01
N ASP A 69 1.03 -14.53 3.47
CA ASP A 69 0.99 -14.04 4.84
C ASP A 69 -0.36 -13.38 5.17
N ALA A 70 -0.81 -12.47 4.31
CA ALA A 70 -2.07 -11.76 4.47
C ALA A 70 -3.29 -12.69 4.50
N CYS A 71 -3.32 -13.71 3.62
CA CYS A 71 -4.48 -14.57 3.45
C CYS A 71 -4.50 -15.76 4.41
N TYR A 72 -3.34 -16.32 4.78
CA TYR A 72 -3.28 -17.61 5.49
C TYR A 72 -2.67 -17.55 6.89
N LEU A 73 -1.63 -16.72 7.11
CA LEU A 73 -0.99 -16.63 8.43
C LEU A 73 -1.71 -15.65 9.35
N ASN A 74 -2.21 -14.54 8.80
CA ASN A 74 -2.91 -13.53 9.56
C ASN A 74 -4.22 -13.14 8.87
N PRO A 75 -5.21 -14.05 8.81
CA PRO A 75 -6.47 -13.79 8.13
C PRO A 75 -7.21 -12.59 8.75
N PRO A 76 -8.02 -11.85 7.95
CA PRO A 76 -8.80 -10.72 8.43
C PRO A 76 -9.75 -11.16 9.55
N THR A 77 -9.55 -10.61 10.75
CA THR A 77 -10.34 -10.93 11.95
C THR A 77 -11.72 -10.28 11.96
N GLU A 78 -12.12 -9.59 10.89
CA GLU A 78 -13.42 -8.91 10.84
C GLU A 78 -14.55 -9.88 10.48
N ALA A 79 -14.91 -10.71 11.47
CA ALA A 79 -16.29 -11.16 11.60
C ALA A 79 -17.10 -9.98 12.17
N ARG A 80 -17.76 -9.23 11.30
CA ARG A 80 -18.73 -8.22 11.71
C ARG A 80 -19.93 -8.92 12.38
N SER A 81 -20.06 -8.81 13.70
CA SER A 81 -21.28 -9.11 14.46
C SER A 81 -22.15 -7.87 14.61
#